data_AF-A0A0F9RVH9-F1
#
_entry.id   AF-A0A0F9RVH9-F1
#
_cell.length_a   1.000
_cell.length_b   1.000
_cell.length_c   1.000
_cell.angle_alpha   90.00
_cell.angle_beta   90.00
_cell.angle_gamma   90.00
#
_symmetry.space_group_name_H-M   'P 1'
#
loop_
_entity.id
_entity.type
_entity.pdbx_description
1 polymer ?
#
loop_
_entity_poly.entity_id
_entity_poly.type
_entity_poly.pdbx_seq_one_letter_code
_entity_poly.pdbx_strand_id
1 'polypeptide(L)'
;MIPNQNRRAAWSRQKELQKKYAYEEVPSLDELKNIIDRINAGKIDIVKQTKRAKALFAMYYLTACRVSEIVKVTELWKKKYVKEGNIFREVDKERIPHNYPGVNKGQIKFGTEYDKQCMYIRTENRKHKERTTKRQPIPIELEMPIVEFIKDYIKDLNDDSILFNFKSKRATQIIVDSTDFNVHFIRHIRATHLVTKYDFNEQALIKFMGWTDARPAKYYMELSSSDIFKQFYKNRK
;
A
#
# COMPACT_ATOMS: atom_id res chain seq x y z
N MET A 1 -17.02 10.27 19.64
CA MET A 1 -15.58 10.49 19.37
C MET A 1 -14.83 9.29 19.92
N ILE A 2 -13.98 8.62 19.13
CA ILE A 2 -13.08 7.59 19.67
C ILE A 2 -11.90 8.32 20.35
N PRO A 3 -11.53 8.00 21.60
CA PRO A 3 -10.50 8.75 22.33
C PRO A 3 -9.13 8.70 21.64
N ASN A 4 -8.39 9.81 21.73
CA ASN A 4 -7.05 9.98 21.17
C ASN A 4 -6.02 8.92 21.67
N GLN A 5 -6.33 8.22 22.77
CA GLN A 5 -5.52 7.16 23.37
C GLN A 5 -5.27 5.98 22.41
N ASN A 6 -6.24 5.58 21.59
CA ASN A 6 -6.07 4.45 20.65
C ASN A 6 -5.01 4.72 19.57
N ARG A 7 -4.74 5.99 19.21
CA ARG A 7 -3.76 6.33 18.16
C ARG A 7 -2.31 6.19 18.62
N ARG A 8 -2.01 6.59 19.86
CA ARG A 8 -0.66 6.43 20.42
C ARG A 8 -0.36 4.95 20.64
N ALA A 9 -1.33 4.20 21.15
CA ALA A 9 -1.23 2.74 21.25
C ALA A 9 -0.98 2.10 19.88
N ALA A 10 -1.67 2.54 18.82
CA ALA A 10 -1.46 2.03 17.47
C ALA A 10 -0.03 2.28 16.93
N TRP A 11 0.61 3.40 17.27
CA TRP A 11 1.98 3.67 16.83
C TRP A 11 3.03 2.86 17.61
N SER A 12 2.87 2.72 18.93
CA SER A 12 3.74 1.84 19.73
C SER A 12 3.59 0.39 19.29
N ARG A 13 2.33 -0.07 19.11
CA ARG A 13 2.03 -1.39 18.57
C ARG A 13 2.53 -1.56 17.14
N GLN A 14 2.56 -0.51 16.31
CA GLN A 14 3.19 -0.58 14.99
C GLN A 14 4.68 -0.86 15.11
N LYS A 15 5.40 -0.22 16.05
CA LYS A 15 6.82 -0.52 16.27
C LYS A 15 7.02 -1.94 16.79
N GLU A 16 6.12 -2.43 17.64
CA GLU A 16 6.13 -3.81 18.11
C GLU A 16 5.86 -4.79 16.99
N LEU A 17 4.85 -4.56 16.14
CA LEU A 17 4.59 -5.38 14.96
C LEU A 17 5.75 -5.29 13.96
N GLN A 18 6.32 -4.11 13.73
CA GLN A 18 7.49 -3.98 12.87
C GLN A 18 8.70 -4.73 13.43
N LYS A 19 8.92 -4.72 14.73
CA LYS A 19 9.95 -5.56 15.36
C LYS A 19 9.59 -7.03 15.23
N LYS A 20 8.36 -7.40 15.60
CA LYS A 20 7.81 -8.75 15.49
C LYS A 20 8.07 -9.29 14.10
N TYR A 21 7.60 -8.62 13.04
CA TYR A 21 7.76 -9.04 11.66
C TYR A 21 9.12 -8.71 11.01
N ALA A 22 9.99 -7.96 11.68
CA ALA A 22 11.39 -7.86 11.27
C ALA A 22 12.17 -9.11 11.72
N TYR A 23 11.73 -9.78 12.78
CA TYR A 23 12.35 -11.00 13.32
C TYR A 23 11.53 -12.28 13.05
N GLU A 24 10.23 -12.16 12.81
CA GLU A 24 9.27 -13.22 12.49
C GLU A 24 8.79 -13.11 11.03
N GLU A 25 8.13 -14.16 10.54
CA GLU A 25 7.54 -14.17 9.19
C GLU A 25 6.34 -13.21 9.07
N VAL A 26 6.35 -12.35 8.04
CA VAL A 26 5.19 -11.52 7.67
C VAL A 26 3.98 -12.40 7.31
N PRO A 27 2.73 -11.93 7.51
CA PRO A 27 1.55 -12.77 7.29
C PRO A 27 1.49 -13.30 5.86
N SER A 28 1.21 -14.59 5.70
CA SER A 28 1.01 -15.25 4.41
C SER A 28 -0.16 -14.65 3.62
N LEU A 29 -0.32 -15.02 2.34
CA LEU A 29 -1.46 -14.54 1.55
C LEU A 29 -2.80 -15.03 2.12
N ASP A 30 -2.85 -16.26 2.64
CA ASP A 30 -4.05 -16.82 3.26
C ASP A 30 -4.37 -16.14 4.59
N GLU A 31 -3.36 -15.83 5.39
CA GLU A 31 -3.53 -15.04 6.61
C GLU A 31 -4.02 -13.62 6.31
N LEU A 32 -3.47 -12.98 5.27
CA LEU A 32 -3.96 -11.68 4.80
C LEU A 32 -5.41 -11.76 4.30
N LYS A 33 -5.76 -12.81 3.55
CA LYS A 33 -7.15 -13.06 3.14
C LYS A 33 -8.07 -13.16 4.37
N ASN A 34 -7.69 -13.96 5.37
CA ASN A 34 -8.45 -14.11 6.61
C ASN A 34 -8.56 -12.80 7.41
N ILE A 35 -7.54 -11.94 7.38
CA ILE A 35 -7.61 -10.58 7.95
C ILE A 35 -8.61 -9.73 7.18
N ILE A 36 -8.54 -9.73 5.84
CA ILE A 36 -9.47 -8.97 4.99
C ILE A 36 -10.90 -9.46 5.18
N ASP A 37 -11.11 -10.77 5.30
CA ASP A 37 -12.45 -11.35 5.41
C ASP A 37 -13.20 -10.93 6.67
N ARG A 38 -12.46 -10.69 7.76
CA ARG A 38 -12.98 -10.18 9.03
C ARG A 38 -13.29 -8.69 9.01
N ILE A 39 -12.88 -7.95 7.98
CA ILE A 39 -13.23 -6.53 7.87
C ILE A 39 -14.74 -6.41 7.74
N ASN A 40 -15.33 -5.68 8.69
CA ASN A 40 -16.71 -5.24 8.67
C ASN A 40 -16.72 -3.72 8.86
N ALA A 41 -17.39 -3.00 7.96
CA ALA A 41 -17.37 -1.55 7.94
C ALA A 41 -18.73 -0.96 7.59
N GLY A 42 -19.06 0.15 8.25
CA GLY A 42 -20.27 0.94 7.98
C GLY A 42 -21.32 0.82 9.09
N LYS A 43 -22.31 1.70 9.01
CA LYS A 43 -23.55 1.65 9.80
C LYS A 43 -24.79 1.61 8.90
N ILE A 44 -24.64 2.08 7.67
CA ILE A 44 -25.66 2.14 6.62
C ILE A 44 -25.06 1.41 5.43
N ASP A 45 -25.84 0.53 4.79
CA ASP A 45 -25.42 -0.29 3.67
C ASP A 45 -24.11 -1.07 3.99
N ILE A 46 -24.17 -1.83 5.09
CA ILE A 46 -23.03 -2.54 5.68
C ILE A 46 -22.37 -3.45 4.64
N VAL A 47 -23.16 -4.12 3.79
CA VAL A 47 -22.65 -5.01 2.74
C VAL A 47 -21.77 -4.24 1.76
N LYS A 48 -22.27 -3.14 1.18
CA LYS A 48 -21.50 -2.33 0.23
C LYS A 48 -20.28 -1.67 0.86
N GLN A 49 -20.43 -1.13 2.07
CA GLN A 49 -19.33 -0.48 2.79
C GLN A 49 -18.24 -1.47 3.18
N THR A 50 -18.63 -2.69 3.57
CA THR A 50 -17.70 -3.78 3.87
C THR A 50 -16.95 -4.22 2.63
N LYS A 51 -17.64 -4.49 1.50
CA LYS A 51 -16.98 -4.81 0.22
C LYS A 51 -15.95 -3.75 -0.18
N ARG A 52 -16.32 -2.48 -0.06
CA ARG A 52 -15.43 -1.34 -0.34
C ARG A 52 -14.23 -1.28 0.61
N ALA A 53 -14.41 -1.56 1.89
CA ALA A 53 -13.32 -1.58 2.87
C ALA A 53 -12.35 -2.75 2.63
N LYS A 54 -12.87 -3.94 2.28
CA LYS A 54 -12.07 -5.09 1.86
C LYS A 54 -11.23 -4.77 0.63
N ALA A 55 -11.85 -4.20 -0.41
CA ALA A 55 -11.16 -3.76 -1.61
C ALA A 55 -10.11 -2.66 -1.33
N LEU A 56 -10.38 -1.75 -0.39
CA LEU A 56 -9.41 -0.72 0.02
C LEU A 56 -8.16 -1.34 0.66
N PHE A 57 -8.32 -2.35 1.53
CA PHE A 57 -7.20 -3.08 2.11
C PHE A 57 -6.40 -3.80 1.02
N ALA A 58 -7.09 -4.56 0.15
CA ALA A 58 -6.49 -5.27 -0.97
C ALA A 58 -5.70 -4.31 -1.89
N MET A 59 -6.26 -3.14 -2.17
CA MET A 59 -5.60 -2.09 -2.94
C MET A 59 -4.31 -1.61 -2.26
N TYR A 60 -4.32 -1.34 -0.95
CA TYR A 60 -3.10 -0.95 -0.22
C TYR A 60 -2.02 -2.02 -0.31
N TYR A 61 -2.40 -3.27 -0.10
CA TYR A 61 -1.46 -4.39 -0.15
C TYR A 61 -0.90 -4.57 -1.56
N LEU A 62 -1.74 -4.82 -2.57
CA LEU A 62 -1.28 -5.16 -3.92
C LEU A 62 -0.42 -4.07 -4.55
N THR A 63 -0.76 -2.80 -4.32
CA THR A 63 -0.04 -1.67 -4.91
C THR A 63 1.08 -1.11 -4.04
N ALA A 64 1.16 -1.53 -2.79
CA ALA A 64 2.03 -0.89 -1.80
C ALA A 64 1.87 0.65 -1.74
N CYS A 65 0.77 1.24 -2.21
CA CYS A 65 0.61 2.69 -2.33
C CYS A 65 0.53 3.40 -0.98
N ARG A 66 0.80 4.71 -0.98
CA ARG A 66 0.38 5.57 0.12
C ARG A 66 -1.13 5.77 0.08
N VAL A 67 -1.72 6.10 1.23
CA VAL A 67 -3.14 6.52 1.33
C VAL A 67 -3.49 7.58 0.30
N SER A 68 -2.66 8.63 0.21
CA SER A 68 -2.87 9.75 -0.70
C SER A 68 -2.76 9.40 -2.19
N GLU A 69 -2.18 8.26 -2.54
CA GLU A 69 -2.09 7.80 -3.94
C GLU A 69 -3.33 6.99 -4.35
N ILE A 70 -4.13 6.50 -3.39
CA ILE A 70 -5.33 5.69 -3.62
C ILE A 70 -6.61 6.51 -3.46
N VAL A 71 -6.72 7.28 -2.37
CA VAL A 71 -7.97 7.99 -2.02
C VAL A 71 -7.90 9.47 -2.40
N LYS A 72 -9.06 10.13 -2.36
CA LYS A 72 -9.19 11.56 -2.63
C LYS A 72 -8.26 12.40 -1.76
N VAL A 73 -7.54 13.33 -2.37
CA VAL A 73 -6.74 14.36 -1.69
C VAL A 73 -7.04 15.72 -2.30
N THR A 74 -7.53 16.64 -1.48
CA THR A 74 -7.89 18.01 -1.87
C THR A 74 -6.80 19.04 -1.59
N GLU A 75 -5.86 18.71 -0.70
CA GLU A 75 -4.81 19.61 -0.24
C GLU A 75 -3.51 18.84 -0.01
N LEU A 76 -2.39 19.47 -0.35
CA LEU A 76 -1.05 18.98 -0.05
C LEU A 76 -0.34 19.93 0.91
N TRP A 77 0.46 19.36 1.81
CA TRP A 77 1.37 20.16 2.63
C TRP A 77 2.70 20.30 1.90
N LYS A 78 3.10 21.54 1.61
CA LYS A 78 4.45 21.85 1.11
C LYS A 78 5.25 22.46 2.24
N LYS A 79 6.39 21.85 2.55
CA LYS A 79 7.35 22.41 3.48
C LYS A 79 8.07 23.57 2.79
N LYS A 80 8.07 24.73 3.44
CA LYS A 80 8.83 25.90 3.01
C LYS A 80 10.16 25.89 3.75
N TYR A 81 11.24 25.91 2.98
CA TYR A 81 12.60 26.00 3.51
C TYR A 81 13.16 27.37 3.21
N VAL A 82 13.82 27.98 4.20
CA VAL A 82 14.62 29.20 4.01
C VAL A 82 16.08 28.81 4.20
N LYS A 83 16.94 29.37 3.34
CA LYS A 83 18.39 29.17 3.41
C LYS A 83 18.97 30.29 4.29
N GLU A 84 19.56 29.91 5.42
CA GLU A 84 20.29 30.80 6.33
C GLU A 84 21.78 30.38 6.30
N GLY A 85 22.59 31.12 5.54
CA GLY A 85 23.97 30.71 5.25
C GLY A 85 24.02 29.39 4.46
N ASN A 86 24.68 28.38 5.00
CA ASN A 86 24.79 27.03 4.41
C ASN A 86 23.76 26.03 4.95
N ILE A 87 22.82 26.48 5.79
CA ILE A 87 21.82 25.63 6.43
C ILE A 87 20.44 25.92 5.84
N PHE A 88 19.69 24.88 5.48
CA PHE A 88 18.27 24.98 5.16
C PHE A 88 17.45 24.72 6.42
N ARG A 89 16.63 25.68 6.84
CA ARG A 89 15.68 25.52 7.94
C ARG A 89 14.24 25.43 7.41
N GLU A 90 13.46 24.49 7.93
CA GLU A 90 12.02 24.41 7.67
C GLU A 90 11.33 25.51 8.47
N VAL A 91 10.68 26.47 7.78
CA VAL A 91 10.13 27.68 8.42
C VAL A 91 8.62 27.58 8.55
N ASP A 92 7.95 26.99 7.56
CA ASP A 92 6.50 26.88 7.57
C ASP A 92 6.02 25.68 6.72
N LYS A 93 4.76 25.32 6.90
CA LYS A 93 4.04 24.36 6.06
C LYS A 93 2.83 25.04 5.44
N GLU A 94 2.87 25.22 4.14
CA GLU A 94 1.77 25.79 3.38
C GLU A 94 0.85 24.66 2.87
N ARG A 95 -0.46 24.90 2.88
CA ARG A 95 -1.42 24.04 2.20
C ARG A 95 -1.61 24.51 0.76
N ILE A 96 -1.31 23.63 -0.18
CA ILE A 96 -1.49 23.89 -1.60
C ILE A 96 -2.73 23.14 -2.09
N PRO A 97 -3.65 23.81 -2.80
CA PRO A 97 -4.76 23.16 -3.45
C PRO A 97 -4.26 22.04 -4.36
N HIS A 98 -4.90 20.88 -4.27
CA HIS A 98 -4.54 19.75 -5.10
C HIS A 98 -5.79 18.94 -5.37
N ASN A 99 -6.16 18.73 -6.63
CA ASN A 99 -7.42 18.08 -6.97
C ASN A 99 -7.20 16.66 -7.46
N TYR A 100 -6.77 15.76 -6.57
CA TYR A 100 -6.72 14.34 -6.91
C TYR A 100 -8.00 13.65 -6.43
N PRO A 101 -8.86 13.18 -7.35
CA PRO A 101 -10.13 12.55 -6.98
C PRO A 101 -9.95 11.18 -6.31
N GLY A 102 -8.77 10.56 -6.43
CA GLY A 102 -8.52 9.16 -6.07
C GLY A 102 -8.51 8.26 -7.31
N VAL A 103 -8.22 6.99 -7.09
CA VAL A 103 -8.21 5.99 -8.17
C VAL A 103 -9.65 5.72 -8.65
N ASN A 104 -9.84 5.68 -9.96
CA ASN A 104 -11.11 5.28 -10.59
C ASN A 104 -11.05 3.84 -11.14
N LYS A 105 -12.22 3.25 -11.45
CA LYS A 105 -12.27 1.88 -12.00
C LYS A 105 -11.50 1.75 -13.31
N GLY A 106 -11.58 2.75 -14.21
CA GLY A 106 -10.91 2.75 -15.51
C GLY A 106 -9.39 2.65 -15.42
N GLN A 107 -8.79 2.93 -14.27
CA GLN A 107 -7.35 2.75 -14.01
C GLN A 107 -6.96 1.32 -13.62
N ILE A 108 -7.92 0.42 -13.45
CA ILE A 108 -7.71 -1.02 -13.25
C ILE A 108 -8.04 -1.74 -14.55
N LYS A 109 -7.05 -2.44 -15.12
CA LYS A 109 -7.22 -3.21 -16.36
C LYS A 109 -6.79 -4.65 -16.15
N PHE A 110 -7.57 -5.59 -16.66
CA PHE A 110 -7.23 -7.01 -16.69
C PHE A 110 -6.73 -7.36 -18.09
N GLY A 111 -5.73 -8.22 -18.18
CA GLY A 111 -5.15 -8.63 -19.45
C GLY A 111 -4.26 -9.86 -19.31
N THR A 112 -3.46 -10.10 -20.35
CA THR A 112 -2.53 -11.22 -20.43
C THR A 112 -1.16 -10.66 -20.81
N GLU A 113 -0.11 -11.07 -20.11
CA GLU A 113 1.28 -10.72 -20.42
C GLU A 113 2.14 -11.99 -20.25
N TYR A 114 2.95 -12.34 -21.25
CA TYR A 114 3.73 -13.59 -21.27
C TYR A 114 2.88 -14.84 -20.99
N ASP A 115 1.71 -14.94 -21.61
CA ASP A 115 0.72 -16.03 -21.40
C ASP A 115 0.19 -16.15 -19.96
N LYS A 116 0.43 -15.15 -19.12
CA LYS A 116 -0.04 -15.09 -17.73
C LYS A 116 -1.11 -14.01 -17.56
N GLN A 117 -2.17 -14.34 -16.81
CA GLN A 117 -3.19 -13.37 -16.46
C GLN A 117 -2.64 -12.31 -15.50
N CYS A 118 -2.85 -11.05 -15.82
CA CYS A 118 -2.39 -9.93 -15.02
C CYS A 118 -3.47 -8.87 -14.83
N MET A 119 -3.39 -8.17 -13.69
CA MET A 119 -4.15 -6.96 -13.40
C MET A 119 -3.17 -5.79 -13.33
N TYR A 120 -3.38 -4.77 -14.15
CA TYR A 120 -2.64 -3.51 -14.07
C TYR A 120 -3.43 -2.50 -13.26
N ILE A 121 -2.74 -1.87 -12.31
CA ILE A 121 -3.30 -0.78 -11.53
C ILE A 121 -2.46 0.47 -11.80
N ARG A 122 -3.10 1.54 -12.30
CA ARG A 122 -2.49 2.85 -12.46
C ARG A 122 -2.84 3.75 -11.28
N THR A 123 -1.83 4.34 -10.63
CA THR A 123 -2.02 5.34 -9.57
C THR A 123 -1.09 6.52 -9.76
N GLU A 124 -1.32 7.60 -9.01
CA GLU A 124 -0.31 8.65 -8.86
C GLU A 124 0.95 8.12 -8.15
N ASN A 125 2.08 8.75 -8.44
CA ASN A 125 3.34 8.58 -7.74
C ASN A 125 3.78 9.94 -7.21
N ARG A 126 3.55 10.17 -5.92
CA ARG A 126 3.76 11.48 -5.29
C ARG A 126 5.18 11.74 -4.83
N LYS A 127 6.04 10.71 -4.81
CA LYS A 127 7.43 10.86 -4.36
C LYS A 127 8.35 11.24 -5.52
N HIS A 128 8.01 10.87 -6.75
CA HIS A 128 8.85 11.09 -7.91
C HIS A 128 8.40 12.32 -8.70
N LYS A 129 9.31 13.29 -8.90
CA LYS A 129 8.98 14.55 -9.60
C LYS A 129 8.69 14.35 -11.09
N GLU A 130 9.49 13.53 -11.77
CA GLU A 130 9.34 13.28 -13.22
C GLU A 130 8.28 12.21 -13.53
N ARG A 131 8.26 11.12 -12.77
CA ARG A 131 7.33 10.00 -12.95
C ARG A 131 6.16 10.15 -12.01
N THR A 132 5.22 11.02 -12.37
CA THR A 132 4.04 11.38 -11.55
C THR A 132 2.99 10.28 -11.48
N THR A 133 3.11 9.21 -12.27
CA THR A 133 2.24 8.04 -12.22
C THR A 133 3.04 6.76 -12.16
N LYS A 134 2.43 5.71 -11.63
CA LYS A 134 2.95 4.34 -11.65
C LYS A 134 1.88 3.41 -12.19
N ARG A 135 2.32 2.40 -12.93
CA ARG A 135 1.50 1.29 -13.43
C ARG A 135 2.10 0.01 -12.87
N GLN A 136 1.35 -0.68 -12.04
CA GLN A 136 1.83 -1.85 -11.32
C GLN A 136 1.19 -3.11 -11.91
N PRO A 137 1.99 -4.05 -12.44
CA PRO A 137 1.50 -5.35 -12.85
C PRO A 137 1.31 -6.23 -11.62
N ILE A 138 0.15 -6.88 -11.51
CA ILE A 138 -0.20 -7.81 -10.45
C ILE A 138 -0.50 -9.17 -11.10
N PRO A 139 0.32 -10.21 -10.86
CA PRO A 139 0.07 -11.55 -11.41
C PRO A 139 -1.15 -12.17 -10.72
N ILE A 140 -2.24 -12.37 -11.48
CA ILE A 140 -3.54 -12.78 -10.89
C ILE A 140 -3.45 -14.18 -10.29
N GLU A 141 -2.74 -15.09 -10.96
CA GLU A 141 -2.59 -16.48 -10.51
C GLU A 141 -1.90 -16.58 -9.13
N LEU A 142 -0.94 -15.68 -8.85
CA LEU A 142 -0.19 -15.69 -7.59
C LEU A 142 -0.88 -14.88 -6.48
N GLU A 143 -1.77 -13.96 -6.84
CA GLU A 143 -2.39 -12.99 -5.91
C GLU A 143 -3.91 -13.17 -5.80
N MET A 144 -4.48 -14.23 -6.38
CA MET A 144 -5.93 -14.44 -6.46
C MET A 144 -6.67 -14.23 -5.13
N PRO A 145 -6.17 -14.75 -3.97
CA PRO A 145 -6.80 -14.55 -2.66
C PRO A 145 -7.04 -13.09 -2.29
N ILE A 146 -6.25 -12.15 -2.84
CA ILE A 146 -6.37 -10.72 -2.56
C ILE A 146 -7.03 -9.97 -3.73
N VAL A 147 -6.76 -10.40 -4.97
CA VAL A 147 -7.34 -9.82 -6.19
C VAL A 147 -8.87 -9.95 -6.23
N GLU A 148 -9.42 -11.04 -5.68
CA GLU A 148 -10.87 -11.27 -5.68
C GLU A 148 -11.66 -10.17 -4.97
N PHE A 149 -11.13 -9.57 -3.89
CA PHE A 149 -11.79 -8.48 -3.18
C PHE A 149 -11.92 -7.22 -4.04
N ILE A 150 -10.93 -6.96 -4.91
CA ILE A 150 -11.01 -5.87 -5.87
C ILE A 150 -12.03 -6.22 -6.96
N LYS A 151 -11.95 -7.42 -7.53
CA LYS A 151 -12.89 -7.88 -8.58
C LYS A 151 -14.35 -7.80 -8.11
N ASP A 152 -14.67 -8.33 -6.92
CA ASP A 152 -16.03 -8.31 -6.38
C ASP A 152 -16.54 -6.89 -6.15
N TYR A 153 -15.67 -5.96 -5.74
CA TYR A 153 -16.06 -4.58 -5.50
C TYR A 153 -16.30 -3.78 -6.78
N ILE A 154 -15.46 -3.96 -7.81
CA ILE A 154 -15.51 -3.12 -9.03
C ILE A 154 -16.47 -3.62 -10.10
N LYS A 155 -16.99 -4.85 -9.96
CA LYS A 155 -17.86 -5.47 -10.99
C LYS A 155 -19.11 -4.61 -11.28
N ASP A 156 -19.65 -3.96 -10.26
CA ASP A 156 -20.90 -3.17 -10.35
C ASP A 156 -20.65 -1.65 -10.54
N LEU A 157 -19.41 -1.23 -10.77
CA LEU A 157 -19.04 0.19 -10.95
C LEU A 157 -18.86 0.57 -12.42
N ASN A 158 -19.05 1.85 -12.75
CA ASN A 158 -18.70 2.37 -14.08
C ASN A 158 -17.21 2.76 -14.14
N ASP A 159 -16.62 2.84 -15.33
CA ASP A 159 -15.19 3.12 -15.51
C ASP A 159 -14.75 4.49 -14.92
N ASP A 160 -15.65 5.47 -14.92
CA ASP A 160 -15.43 6.80 -14.35
C ASP A 160 -15.62 6.86 -12.82
N SER A 161 -16.13 5.78 -12.21
CA SER A 161 -16.43 5.74 -10.78
C SER A 161 -15.15 5.78 -9.94
N ILE A 162 -15.09 6.74 -9.02
CA ILE A 162 -14.03 6.84 -8.01
C ILE A 162 -14.20 5.68 -7.02
N LEU A 163 -13.20 4.80 -6.93
CA LEU A 163 -13.25 3.60 -6.08
C LEU A 163 -13.36 3.96 -4.59
N PHE A 164 -12.58 4.95 -4.16
CA PHE A 164 -12.44 5.29 -2.75
C PHE A 164 -12.59 6.80 -2.53
N ASN A 165 -13.80 7.32 -2.75
CA ASN A 165 -14.22 8.64 -2.32
C ASN A 165 -14.28 8.75 -0.78
N PHE A 166 -13.12 8.73 -0.13
CA PHE A 166 -12.91 8.94 1.30
C PHE A 166 -11.83 10.01 1.47
N LYS A 167 -11.88 10.75 2.59
CA LYS A 167 -10.71 11.51 3.06
C LYS A 167 -9.67 10.53 3.59
N SER A 168 -8.38 10.82 3.40
CA SER A 168 -7.26 9.99 3.89
C SER A 168 -7.39 9.54 5.33
N LYS A 169 -7.76 10.46 6.25
CA LYS A 169 -7.95 10.16 7.67
C LYS A 169 -9.03 9.08 7.90
N ARG A 170 -10.12 9.12 7.13
CA ARG A 170 -11.21 8.14 7.24
C ARG A 170 -10.79 6.79 6.67
N ALA A 171 -10.10 6.78 5.52
CA ALA A 171 -9.57 5.55 4.94
C ALA A 171 -8.62 4.83 5.91
N THR A 172 -7.67 5.55 6.52
CA THR A 172 -6.79 4.98 7.55
C THR A 172 -7.58 4.48 8.74
N GLN A 173 -8.58 5.23 9.20
CA GLN A 173 -9.39 4.83 10.35
C GLN A 173 -10.18 3.55 10.09
N ILE A 174 -10.79 3.38 8.92
CA ILE A 174 -11.49 2.13 8.55
C ILE A 174 -10.54 0.94 8.67
N ILE A 175 -9.33 1.05 8.10
CA ILE A 175 -8.37 -0.06 8.13
C ILE A 175 -7.90 -0.36 9.56
N VAL A 176 -7.51 0.67 10.32
CA VAL A 176 -7.02 0.50 11.69
C VAL A 176 -8.11 -0.07 12.59
N ASP A 177 -9.32 0.48 12.56
CA ASP A 177 -10.42 0.04 13.43
C ASP A 177 -10.88 -1.40 13.09
N SER A 178 -10.73 -1.85 11.84
CA SER A 178 -11.17 -3.19 11.40
C SER A 178 -10.09 -4.27 11.47
N THR A 179 -8.80 -3.92 11.51
CA THR A 179 -7.70 -4.89 11.37
C THR A 179 -6.56 -4.71 12.36
N ASP A 180 -6.57 -3.65 13.16
CA ASP A 180 -5.44 -3.16 13.94
C ASP A 180 -4.19 -2.80 13.11
N PHE A 181 -4.26 -2.83 11.78
CA PHE A 181 -3.09 -2.55 10.94
C PHE A 181 -3.01 -1.08 10.55
N ASN A 182 -1.81 -0.52 10.67
CA ASN A 182 -1.51 0.74 10.02
C ASN A 182 -1.40 0.52 8.50
N VAL A 183 -1.99 1.41 7.71
CA VAL A 183 -1.88 1.40 6.23
C VAL A 183 -0.43 1.40 5.72
N HIS A 184 0.48 2.06 6.43
CA HIS A 184 1.90 2.02 6.11
C HIS A 184 2.53 0.67 6.45
N PHE A 185 2.05 0.00 7.51
CA PHE A 185 2.48 -1.34 7.85
C PHE A 185 2.05 -2.37 6.79
N ILE A 186 0.85 -2.25 6.20
CA ILE A 186 0.44 -3.06 5.03
C ILE A 186 1.43 -2.89 3.87
N ARG A 187 1.90 -1.66 3.63
CA ARG A 187 2.95 -1.39 2.63
C ARG A 187 4.28 -2.07 2.96
N HIS A 188 4.65 -2.17 4.25
CA HIS A 188 5.83 -2.96 4.66
C HIS A 188 5.64 -4.45 4.36
N ILE A 189 4.49 -5.03 4.70
CA ILE A 189 4.18 -6.44 4.40
C ILE A 189 4.33 -6.70 2.90
N ARG A 190 3.77 -5.82 2.05
CA ARG A 190 3.92 -5.98 0.60
C ARG A 190 5.38 -5.91 0.16
N ALA A 191 6.14 -4.93 0.63
CA ALA A 191 7.55 -4.80 0.28
C ALA A 191 8.35 -6.05 0.65
N THR A 192 8.12 -6.59 1.84
CA THR A 192 8.74 -7.85 2.27
C THR A 192 8.35 -9.00 1.34
N HIS A 193 7.06 -9.19 1.02
CA HIS A 193 6.63 -10.24 0.08
C HIS A 193 7.26 -10.08 -1.32
N LEU A 194 7.38 -8.85 -1.82
CA LEU A 194 8.05 -8.60 -3.11
C LEU A 194 9.49 -9.12 -3.10
N VAL A 195 10.22 -8.91 -2.01
CA VAL A 195 11.60 -9.41 -1.88
C VAL A 195 11.63 -10.91 -1.65
N THR A 196 10.88 -11.42 -0.66
CA THR A 196 11.04 -12.79 -0.17
C THR A 196 10.28 -13.85 -0.96
N LYS A 197 9.17 -13.48 -1.62
CA LYS A 197 8.32 -14.40 -2.40
C LYS A 197 8.46 -14.23 -3.90
N TYR A 198 8.77 -13.01 -4.36
CA TYR A 198 8.85 -12.68 -5.78
C TYR A 198 10.26 -12.32 -6.24
N ASP A 199 11.27 -12.47 -5.37
CA ASP A 199 12.69 -12.23 -5.67
C ASP A 199 12.97 -10.84 -6.25
N PHE A 200 12.23 -9.81 -5.82
CA PHE A 200 12.49 -8.45 -6.27
C PHE A 200 13.87 -8.02 -5.78
N ASN A 201 14.74 -7.67 -6.73
CA ASN A 201 15.97 -6.96 -6.42
C ASN A 201 15.68 -5.50 -6.03
N GLU A 202 16.71 -4.80 -5.55
CA GLU A 202 16.61 -3.42 -5.09
C GLU A 202 15.99 -2.48 -6.15
N GLN A 203 16.40 -2.60 -7.42
CA GLN A 203 15.91 -1.75 -8.50
C GLN A 203 14.43 -2.01 -8.83
N ALA A 204 14.03 -3.29 -8.90
CA ALA A 204 12.64 -3.69 -9.11
C ALA A 204 11.75 -3.18 -7.97
N LEU A 205 12.22 -3.30 -6.71
CA LEU A 205 11.51 -2.80 -5.55
C LEU A 205 11.39 -1.27 -5.58
N ILE A 206 12.46 -0.52 -5.86
CA ILE A 206 12.43 0.95 -6.01
C ILE A 206 11.40 1.37 -7.06
N LYS A 207 11.41 0.71 -8.22
CA LYS A 207 10.48 0.99 -9.33
C LYS A 207 9.03 0.71 -8.93
N PHE A 208 8.76 -0.45 -8.33
CA PHE A 208 7.41 -0.84 -7.90
C PHE A 208 6.87 0.07 -6.80
N MET A 209 7.71 0.40 -5.81
CA MET A 209 7.35 1.20 -4.64
C MET A 209 7.21 2.69 -4.97
N GLY A 210 7.68 3.13 -6.13
CA GLY A 210 7.73 4.54 -6.52
C GLY A 210 8.70 5.34 -5.66
N TRP A 211 9.86 4.77 -5.33
CA TRP A 211 10.90 5.47 -4.58
C TRP A 211 11.83 6.24 -5.53
N THR A 212 12.39 7.34 -5.02
CA THR A 212 13.42 8.14 -5.69
C THR A 212 14.82 7.84 -5.17
N ASP A 213 14.93 7.11 -4.06
CA ASP A 213 16.18 6.78 -3.39
C ASP A 213 16.14 5.33 -2.89
N ALA A 214 17.32 4.70 -2.88
CA ALA A 214 17.48 3.28 -2.57
C ALA A 214 17.46 2.96 -1.07
N ARG A 215 17.71 3.94 -0.20
CA ARG A 215 17.82 3.73 1.26
C ARG A 215 16.63 2.98 1.88
N PRO A 216 15.35 3.22 1.50
CA PRO A 216 14.24 2.47 2.03
C PRO A 216 14.27 0.99 1.63
N ALA A 217 14.81 0.66 0.45
CA ALA A 217 14.88 -0.71 -0.04
C ALA A 217 15.83 -1.56 0.82
N LYS A 218 16.94 -0.98 1.29
CA LYS A 218 17.94 -1.68 2.12
C LYS A 218 17.31 -2.41 3.32
N TYR A 219 16.38 -1.76 4.02
CA TYR A 219 15.69 -2.35 5.17
C TYR A 219 14.89 -3.62 4.86
N TYR A 220 14.53 -3.87 3.59
CA TYR A 220 13.82 -5.08 3.17
C TYR A 220 14.72 -6.08 2.48
N MET A 221 15.90 -5.65 2.02
CA MET A 221 16.87 -6.46 1.29
C MET A 221 17.92 -7.09 2.21
N GLU A 222 17.97 -6.70 3.48
CA GLU A 222 18.83 -7.33 4.48
C GLU A 222 18.42 -8.80 4.64
N LEU A 223 19.13 -9.67 3.92
CA LEU A 223 18.93 -11.11 3.97
C LEU A 223 19.31 -11.60 5.36
N SER A 224 18.43 -12.36 6.00
CA SER A 224 18.82 -13.11 7.20
C SER A 224 19.87 -14.16 6.84
N SER A 225 20.65 -14.63 7.82
CA SER A 225 21.60 -15.75 7.59
C SER A 225 20.89 -16.98 6.99
N SER A 226 19.62 -17.20 7.33
CA SER A 226 18.79 -18.27 6.75
C SER A 226 18.51 -18.03 5.26
N ASP A 227 18.22 -16.79 4.86
CA ASP A 227 17.99 -16.45 3.46
C ASP A 227 19.28 -16.57 2.64
N ILE A 228 20.42 -16.15 3.21
CA ILE A 228 21.75 -16.38 2.61
C ILE A 228 21.98 -17.89 2.44
N PHE A 229 21.67 -18.69 3.47
CA PHE A 229 21.80 -20.14 3.40
C PHE A 229 20.92 -20.75 2.29
N LYS A 230 19.65 -20.34 2.17
CA LYS A 230 18.73 -20.79 1.10
C LYS A 230 19.28 -20.51 -0.29
N GLN A 231 19.96 -19.38 -0.51
CA GLN A 231 20.53 -19.04 -1.82
C GLN A 231 21.61 -20.03 -2.28
N PHE A 232 22.38 -20.64 -1.37
CA PHE A 232 23.37 -21.67 -1.73
C PHE A 232 22.73 -22.92 -2.38
N TYR A 233 21.44 -23.17 -2.15
CA TYR A 233 20.73 -24.34 -2.65
C TYR A 233 19.73 -24.03 -3.77
N LYS A 234 19.39 -22.75 -4.00
CA LYS A 234 18.37 -22.35 -4.98
C LYS A 234 18.73 -22.71 -6.43
N ASN A 235 20.02 -22.73 -6.76
CA ASN A 235 20.54 -23.03 -8.10
C ASN A 235 21.02 -24.49 -8.27
N ARG A 236 20.71 -25.39 -7.33
CA ARG A 236 21.10 -26.81 -7.41
C ARG A 236 19.96 -27.73 -7.90
N LYS A 237 18.94 -27.16 -8.55
CA LYS A 237 17.82 -27.90 -9.15
C LYS A 237 17.85 -27.77 -10.66
#